data_AF-A0AAU7PMF7-F1
#
_entry.id   AF-A0AAU7PMF7-F1
#
_cell.length_a   1.000
_cell.length_b   1.000
_cell.length_c   1.000
_cell.angle_alpha   90.00
_cell.angle_beta   90.00
_cell.angle_gamma   90.00
#
_symmetry.space_group_name_H-M   'P 1'
#
loop_
_entity.id
_entity.type
_entity.pdbx_description
1 polymer ?
#
loop_
_entity_poly.entity_id
_entity_poly.type
_entity_poly.pdbx_seq_one_letter_code
_entity_poly.pdbx_strand_id
1 'polypeptide(L)' 'MNRYKLSALVGTVIMGVGSFMACLAEKTPYIFTGNVLLVVSIFVMIYGYAKWQP' A
#
# COMPACT_ATOMS: atom_id res chain seq x y z
N MET A 1 6.35 -19.24 -9.64
CA MET A 1 5.02 -18.58 -9.67
C MET A 1 4.75 -17.57 -8.54
N ASN A 2 5.73 -17.09 -7.73
CA ASN A 2 5.35 -16.48 -6.44
C ASN A 2 5.88 -15.09 -6.07
N ARG A 3 6.95 -14.55 -6.68
CA ARG A 3 7.55 -13.29 -6.18
C ARG A 3 6.65 -12.06 -6.40
N TYR A 4 5.99 -12.02 -7.55
CA TYR A 4 5.09 -10.93 -7.94
C TYR A 4 3.75 -11.00 -7.22
N LYS A 5 3.24 -12.22 -6.98
CA LYS A 5 2.04 -12.47 -6.19
C LYS A 5 2.26 -12.11 -4.71
N LEU A 6 3.46 -12.37 -4.18
CA LEU A 6 3.90 -11.89 -2.86
C LEU A 6 4.00 -10.36 -2.80
N SER A 7 4.54 -9.72 -3.84
CA SER A 7 4.61 -8.25 -3.90
C SER A 7 3.23 -7.61 -3.90
N ALA A 8 2.26 -8.21 -4.61
CA ALA A 8 0.87 -7.75 -4.59
C ALA A 8 0.24 -7.92 -3.19
N LEU A 9 0.45 -9.08 -2.54
CA LEU A 9 -0.03 -9.33 -1.18
C LEU A 9 0.55 -8.35 -0.15
N VAL A 10 1.86 -8.09 -0.23
CA VAL A 10 2.55 -7.11 0.63
C VAL A 10 1.98 -5.71 0.40
N GLY A 11 1.74 -5.32 -0.85
CA GLY A 11 1.08 -4.05 -1.19
C GLY A 11 -0.32 -3.94 -0.57
N THR A 12 -1.13 -5.00 -0.59
CA THR A 12 -2.47 -5.02 0.03
C THR A 12 -2.42 -4.87 1.55
N VAL A 13 -1.47 -5.53 2.22
CA VAL A 13 -1.32 -5.41 3.69
C VAL A 13 -0.89 -3.99 4.07
N ILE A 14 0.06 -3.41 3.34
CA ILE A 14 0.52 -2.03 3.57
C ILE A 14 -0.62 -1.03 3.30
N MET A 15 -1.43 -1.26 2.26
CA MET A 15 -2.60 -0.44 1.97
C MET A 15 -3.62 -0.49 3.12
N GLY A 16 -3.86 -1.67 3.70
CA GLY A 16 -4.73 -1.81 4.86
C GLY A 16 -4.24 -1.05 6.09
N VAL A 17 -2.95 -1.16 6.42
CA VAL A 17 -2.38 -0.41 7.56
C VAL A 17 -2.38 1.11 7.30
N GLY A 18 -2.10 1.52 6.06
CA GLY A 18 -2.14 2.93 5.65
C GLY A 18 -3.53 3.55 5.77
N SER A 19 -4.60 2.82 5.43
CA SER A 19 -5.97 3.30 5.56
C SER A 19 -6.41 3.40 7.03
N PHE A 20 -6.03 2.44 7.88
CA PHE A 20 -6.27 2.56 9.33
C PHE A 20 -5.54 3.77 9.93
N MET A 21 -4.29 4.02 9.55
CA MET A 21 -3.53 5.19 10.03
C MET A 21 -4.10 6.51 9.50
N ALA A 22 -4.55 6.58 8.24
CA ALA A 22 -5.13 7.79 7.69
C ALA A 22 -6.53 8.10 8.25
N CYS A 23 -7.33 7.08 8.56
CA CYS A 23 -8.72 7.25 8.99
C CYS A 23 -8.93 7.26 10.50
N LEU A 24 -8.10 6.58 11.31
CA LEU A 24 -8.23 6.60 12.79
C LEU A 24 -7.33 7.63 13.47
N ALA A 25 -6.37 8.24 12.77
CA ALA A 25 -5.48 9.19 13.41
C ALA A 25 -6.14 10.57 13.59
N GLU A 26 -6.15 11.06 14.83
CA GLU A 26 -6.70 12.38 15.17
C GLU A 26 -5.70 13.53 14.98
N LYS A 27 -4.39 13.23 14.89
CA LYS A 27 -3.37 14.26 14.69
C LYS A 27 -2.95 14.34 13.23
N THR A 28 -2.98 15.56 12.71
CA THR A 28 -2.57 15.97 11.35
C THR A 28 -1.29 15.30 10.82
N PRO A 29 -0.18 15.17 11.58
CA PRO A 29 1.02 14.52 11.06
C PRO A 29 0.80 13.04 10.71
N TYR A 30 0.04 12.30 11.51
CA TYR A 30 -0.22 10.87 11.27
C TYR A 30 -1.15 10.63 10.08
N ILE A 31 -2.11 11.53 9.86
CA ILE A 31 -2.97 11.50 8.66
C ILE A 31 -2.12 11.67 7.40
N PHE A 32 -1.20 12.64 7.40
CA PHE A 32 -0.32 12.88 6.27
C PHE A 32 0.62 11.69 6.01
N THR A 33 1.19 11.11 7.08
CA THR A 33 2.01 9.90 6.98
C THR A 33 1.21 8.71 6.44
N GLY A 34 -0.01 8.49 6.90
CA GLY A 34 -0.90 7.43 6.39
C GLY A 34 -1.23 7.61 4.91
N ASN A 35 -1.49 8.85 4.49
CA ASN A 35 -1.77 9.16 3.08
C ASN A 35 -0.55 8.90 2.17
N VAL A 36 0.66 9.28 2.62
CA VAL A 36 1.91 8.95 1.89
C VAL A 36 2.12 7.44 1.83
N LEU A 37 1.85 6.71 2.91
CA LEU A 37 1.95 5.25 2.94
C LEU A 37 1.00 4.58 1.94
N LEU A 38 -0.22 5.11 1.81
CA LEU A 38 -1.21 4.66 0.83
C LEU A 38 -0.70 4.88 -0.60
N VAL A 39 -0.17 6.06 -0.91
CA VAL A 39 0.41 6.34 -2.23
C VAL A 39 1.54 5.36 -2.56
N VAL A 40 2.46 5.12 -1.63
CA VAL A 40 3.55 4.15 -1.81
C VAL A 40 3.01 2.72 -2.03
N SER A 41 1.97 2.31 -1.31
CA SER A 41 1.35 0.99 -1.47
C SER A 41 0.76 0.79 -2.88
N ILE A 42 0.16 1.84 -3.45
CA ILE A 42 -0.38 1.84 -4.82
C ILE A 42 0.75 1.70 -5.83
N PHE A 43 1.86 2.41 -5.68
CA PHE A 43 3.03 2.25 -6.56
C PHE A 43 3.60 0.83 -6.54
N VAL A 44 3.69 0.21 -5.36
CA VAL A 44 4.15 -1.19 -5.21
C VAL A 44 3.18 -2.16 -5.88
N MET A 45 1.88 -1.96 -5.74
CA MET A 45 0.87 -2.76 -6.44
C MET A 45 0.92 -2.57 -7.95
N ILE A 46 1.02 -1.34 -8.46
CA ILE A 46 1.16 -1.05 -9.89
C ILE A 46 2.40 -1.76 -10.45
N TYR A 47 3.54 -1.71 -9.75
CA TYR A 47 4.74 -2.44 -10.15
C TYR A 47 4.54 -3.96 -10.14
N GLY A 48 3.86 -4.47 -9.11
CA GLY A 48 3.49 -5.87 -8.99
C GLY A 48 2.63 -6.33 -10.15
N TYR A 49 1.55 -5.62 -10.46
CA TYR A 49 0.61 -5.93 -11.54
C TYR A 49 1.18 -5.70 -12.94
N ALA A 50 1.96 -4.63 -13.15
CA ALA A 50 2.57 -4.34 -14.45
C ALA A 50 3.59 -5.40 -14.87
N LYS A 51 4.30 -6.01 -13.91
CA LYS A 51 5.20 -7.15 -14.17
C LYS A 51 4.51 -8.51 -14.11
N TRP A 52 3.33 -8.57 -13.51
CA TRP A 52 2.44 -9.73 -13.53
C TRP A 52 1.47 -9.61 -14.71
N GLN A 53 2.02 -9.45 -15.91
CA GLN A 53 1.23 -9.58 -17.13
C GLN A 53 0.89 -11.07 -17.33
N PRO A 54 -0.37 -11.43 -17.62
CA PRO A 54 -0.82 -12.82 -17.78
C PRO A 54 -0.07 -13.56 -18.89
#